data_AF-A0A839RM87-F1
#
_entry.id   AF-A0A839RM87-F1
#
_cell.length_a   1.000
_cell.length_b   1.000
_cell.length_c   1.000
_cell.angle_alpha   90.00
_cell.angle_beta   90.00
_cell.angle_gamma   90.00
#
_symmetry.space_group_name_H-M   'P 1'
#
loop_
_entity.id
_entity.type
_entity.pdbx_description
1 polymer ?
#
loop_
_entity_poly.entity_id
_entity_poly.type
_entity_poly.pdbx_seq_one_letter_code
_entity_poly.pdbx_strand_id
1 'polypeptide(L)'
;MTRSHSATCSSVASSVKALGDLCSESVSRLHARLPGKALAAWGSGFAVAAAVTAGCANTPSEAEQSATTPMVTEHSERKMEDRIVQHDAGESDGHFTIMDEPTALPRFPLLPDDCIAPATDGKIIFVCAGAQYGDISVTVETLPAPPAQPETGWQEVFDTHVTSTTGDLYLWTGMATRFPGINEPLTDKPGTYQVRIHINGRLENRGWFTNVTDETYLIQIWQQK
;
A
#
# COMPACT_ATOMS: atom_id res chain seq x y z
N MET A 1 45.58 -19.34 -50.77
CA MET A 1 45.44 -17.87 -50.67
C MET A 1 44.32 -17.60 -49.68
N THR A 2 44.65 -17.37 -48.42
CA THR A 2 43.67 -17.22 -47.34
C THR A 2 44.10 -15.99 -46.54
N ARG A 3 43.34 -14.89 -46.65
CA ARG A 3 43.61 -13.64 -45.95
C ARG A 3 43.10 -13.76 -44.52
N SER A 4 44.04 -13.72 -43.58
CA SER A 4 43.83 -13.40 -42.17
C SER A 4 43.64 -11.89 -42.03
N HIS A 5 42.58 -11.46 -41.35
CA HIS A 5 42.46 -10.08 -40.85
C HIS A 5 42.53 -10.14 -39.33
N SER A 6 43.69 -9.72 -38.83
CA SER A 6 43.89 -9.26 -37.47
C SER A 6 43.54 -7.77 -37.41
N ALA A 7 42.78 -7.36 -36.41
CA ALA A 7 42.74 -5.98 -35.95
C ALA A 7 42.58 -5.97 -34.43
N THR A 8 43.64 -5.51 -33.79
CA THR A 8 43.80 -5.25 -32.36
C THR A 8 43.60 -3.76 -32.10
N CYS A 9 42.98 -3.40 -30.97
CA CYS A 9 43.18 -2.20 -30.12
C CYS A 9 41.86 -1.87 -29.41
N SER A 10 41.77 -1.41 -28.17
CA SER A 10 42.66 -1.37 -27.01
C SER A 10 41.85 -0.70 -25.90
N SER A 11 41.99 -1.17 -24.67
CA SER A 11 42.01 -0.38 -23.44
C SER A 11 40.85 0.62 -23.16
N VAL A 12 39.98 0.27 -22.20
CA VAL A 12 39.74 1.13 -21.02
C VAL A 12 39.51 0.23 -19.80
N ALA A 13 40.61 -0.15 -19.14
CA ALA A 13 40.60 -0.37 -17.70
C ALA A 13 40.82 1.00 -17.05
N SER A 14 39.77 1.59 -16.50
CA SER A 14 39.89 2.70 -15.57
C SER A 14 38.71 2.74 -14.62
N SER A 15 39.07 2.56 -13.37
CA SER A 15 38.48 3.24 -12.22
C SER A 15 37.12 2.77 -11.73
N VAL A 16 37.16 1.54 -11.22
CA VAL A 16 36.58 1.18 -9.91
C VAL A 16 37.13 2.15 -8.86
N LYS A 17 36.54 3.35 -8.72
CA LYS A 17 36.77 4.30 -7.61
C LYS A 17 35.77 5.46 -7.62
N ALA A 18 34.47 5.16 -7.48
CA ALA A 18 33.47 6.18 -7.17
C ALA A 18 32.22 5.50 -6.61
N LEU A 19 32.14 5.37 -5.28
CA LEU A 19 30.93 5.22 -4.44
C LEU A 19 31.31 4.90 -2.97
N GLY A 20 32.44 5.48 -2.50
CA GLY A 20 32.97 5.27 -1.15
C GLY A 20 33.00 6.52 -0.27
N ASP A 21 32.40 7.63 -0.69
CA ASP A 21 32.54 8.95 -0.03
C ASP A 21 31.21 9.70 0.17
N LEU A 22 30.12 9.00 0.56
CA LEU A 22 28.87 9.67 0.99
C LEU A 22 28.24 9.13 2.29
N CYS A 23 28.98 8.34 3.07
CA CYS A 23 28.56 7.91 4.41
C CYS A 23 29.65 8.19 5.46
N SER A 24 30.05 9.46 5.63
CA SER A 24 30.89 9.86 6.77
C SER A 24 30.75 11.34 7.18
N GLU A 25 29.59 11.97 6.95
CA GLU A 25 29.28 13.30 7.50
C GLU A 25 27.80 13.38 7.91
N SER A 26 27.42 12.71 9.01
CA SER A 26 26.17 13.04 9.76
C SER A 26 26.13 12.50 11.19
N VAL A 27 27.19 11.87 11.71
CA VAL A 27 27.25 11.42 13.11
C VAL A 27 28.33 12.20 13.85
N SER A 28 28.10 13.50 14.05
CA SER A 28 28.79 14.32 15.05
C SER A 28 28.12 15.68 15.14
N ARG A 29 27.02 15.78 15.89
CA ARG A 29 26.55 16.99 16.59
C ARG A 29 25.17 16.75 17.21
N LEU A 30 25.10 16.06 18.34
CA LEU A 30 24.00 16.23 19.29
C LEU A 30 24.36 15.62 20.64
N HIS A 31 25.27 16.27 21.36
CA HIS A 31 25.32 16.23 22.82
C HIS A 31 26.15 17.42 23.31
N ALA A 32 25.47 18.49 23.75
CA ALA A 32 25.94 19.36 24.83
C ALA A 32 24.89 20.44 25.19
N ARG A 33 24.52 20.43 26.48
CA ARG A 33 24.12 21.58 27.32
C ARG A 33 22.71 22.17 27.14
N LEU A 34 21.82 21.73 28.04
CA LEU A 34 20.91 22.64 28.73
C LEU A 34 21.58 23.14 30.02
N PRO A 35 21.46 24.45 30.33
CA PRO A 35 21.15 24.87 31.69
C PRO A 35 19.95 25.81 31.71
N GLY A 36 19.31 25.87 32.88
CA GLY A 36 17.97 26.43 33.05
C GLY A 36 17.88 27.93 33.33
N LYS A 37 16.61 28.30 33.55
CA LYS A 37 16.05 29.46 34.27
C LYS A 37 15.80 30.78 33.52
N ALA A 38 14.51 31.14 33.57
CA ALA A 38 13.92 32.41 34.02
C ALA A 38 13.34 33.40 32.98
N LEU A 39 12.00 33.52 33.06
CA LEU A 39 11.17 34.73 33.22
C LEU A 39 11.38 35.98 32.33
N ALA A 40 10.34 36.31 31.55
CA ALA A 40 9.65 37.62 31.40
C ALA A 40 8.53 37.43 30.35
N ALA A 41 7.23 37.60 30.61
CA ALA A 41 6.44 38.79 30.97
C ALA A 41 6.31 39.85 29.84
N TRP A 42 5.06 40.00 29.38
CA TRP A 42 4.38 41.18 28.82
C TRP A 42 4.61 41.59 27.35
N GLY A 43 3.51 41.96 26.67
CA GLY A 43 3.57 42.83 25.48
C GLY A 43 2.45 42.69 24.46
N SER A 44 1.25 43.16 24.82
CA SER A 44 0.13 43.65 24.01
C SER A 44 0.29 43.90 22.49
N GLY A 45 -0.76 43.52 21.75
CA GLY A 45 -1.44 44.40 20.78
C GLY A 45 -0.97 44.38 19.33
N PHE A 46 -1.86 44.02 18.41
CA PHE A 46 -2.54 44.96 17.50
C PHE A 46 -3.54 44.20 16.62
N ALA A 47 -4.78 44.69 16.62
CA ALA A 47 -5.80 44.33 15.65
C ALA A 47 -5.68 45.24 14.42
N VAL A 48 -5.92 44.70 13.21
CA VAL A 48 -6.44 45.48 12.08
C VAL A 48 -7.48 44.63 11.36
N ALA A 49 -8.69 45.17 11.30
CA ALA A 49 -9.80 44.69 10.50
C ALA A 49 -9.67 45.21 9.05
N ALA A 50 -10.13 44.43 8.08
CA ALA A 50 -10.62 44.97 6.82
C ALA A 50 -11.76 44.08 6.31
N ALA A 51 -12.98 44.61 6.44
CA ALA A 51 -14.16 44.16 5.73
C ALA A 51 -14.10 44.67 4.28
N VAL A 52 -14.51 43.85 3.32
CA VAL A 52 -15.04 44.34 2.04
C VAL A 52 -16.33 43.58 1.73
N THR A 53 -17.32 44.40 1.39
CA THR A 53 -18.74 44.16 1.21
C THR A 53 -19.10 43.59 -0.16
N ALA A 54 -20.13 42.74 -0.14
CA ALA A 54 -21.35 42.74 -0.97
C ALA A 54 -21.30 42.77 -2.51
N GLY A 55 -22.16 41.92 -3.09
CA GLY A 55 -22.75 42.04 -4.43
C GLY A 55 -22.57 40.76 -5.24
N CYS A 56 -23.56 40.13 -5.88
CA CYS A 56 -24.96 40.48 -6.14
C CYS A 56 -25.73 39.17 -6.37
N ALA A 57 -27.03 39.22 -6.06
CA ALA A 57 -28.03 38.21 -6.37
C ALA A 57 -28.09 37.90 -7.88
N ASN A 58 -28.50 36.66 -8.23
CA ASN A 58 -29.40 36.38 -9.35
C ASN A 58 -29.89 34.92 -9.30
N THR A 59 -31.20 34.78 -9.14
CA THR A 59 -32.07 33.66 -9.59
C THR A 59 -33.45 34.30 -9.82
N PRO A 60 -34.37 33.72 -10.62
CA PRO A 60 -34.33 32.50 -11.42
C PRO A 60 -34.78 32.73 -12.89
N SER A 61 -34.66 31.71 -13.76
CA SER A 61 -35.50 31.64 -14.97
C SER A 61 -35.85 30.19 -15.26
N GLU A 62 -37.12 29.92 -14.99
CA GLU A 62 -37.88 28.72 -15.28
C GLU A 62 -38.37 28.82 -16.74
N ALA A 63 -38.05 27.83 -17.57
CA ALA A 63 -38.71 27.58 -18.85
C ALA A 63 -38.53 26.10 -19.22
N GLU A 64 -39.65 25.37 -19.17
CA GLU A 64 -40.18 24.44 -20.19
C GLU A 64 -39.19 23.94 -21.26
N GLN A 65 -39.16 22.68 -21.70
CA GLN A 65 -40.14 21.59 -21.69
C GLN A 65 -39.43 20.37 -22.32
N SER A 66 -39.87 19.16 -21.94
CA SER A 66 -40.08 18.01 -22.83
C SER A 66 -38.87 17.34 -23.53
N ALA A 67 -38.44 16.21 -22.95
CA ALA A 67 -38.15 14.98 -23.71
C ALA A 67 -38.02 13.79 -22.74
N THR A 68 -39.13 13.09 -22.50
CA THR A 68 -39.13 11.80 -21.80
C THR A 68 -38.62 10.73 -22.78
N THR A 69 -37.33 10.44 -22.72
CA THR A 69 -36.76 9.20 -23.24
C THR A 69 -36.85 8.14 -22.14
N PRO A 70 -37.39 6.94 -22.38
CA PRO A 70 -37.25 5.85 -21.43
C PRO A 70 -35.79 5.40 -21.47
N MET A 71 -34.99 5.89 -20.51
CA MET A 71 -33.76 5.21 -20.17
C MET A 71 -34.17 3.88 -19.54
N VAL A 72 -34.04 2.81 -20.33
CA VAL A 72 -33.84 1.47 -19.76
C VAL A 72 -32.50 1.54 -19.05
N THR A 73 -32.55 1.97 -17.79
CA THR A 73 -31.49 1.69 -16.84
C THR A 73 -31.60 0.20 -16.57
N GLU A 74 -30.88 -0.60 -17.36
CA GLU A 74 -30.44 -1.90 -16.89
C GLU A 74 -29.56 -1.62 -15.66
N HIS A 75 -30.21 -1.50 -14.51
CA HIS A 75 -29.60 -1.87 -13.25
C HIS A 75 -29.21 -3.34 -13.41
N SER A 76 -27.98 -3.53 -13.87
CA SER A 76 -27.26 -4.78 -13.68
C SER A 76 -27.02 -4.90 -12.18
N GLU A 77 -28.09 -5.26 -11.46
CA GLU A 77 -28.01 -5.90 -10.16
C GLU A 77 -27.37 -7.26 -10.41
N ARG A 78 -26.05 -7.22 -10.62
CA ARG A 78 -25.22 -8.41 -10.65
C ARG A 78 -25.24 -8.91 -9.21
N LYS A 79 -26.15 -9.83 -8.93
CA LYS A 79 -26.36 -10.59 -7.70
C LYS A 79 -24.99 -11.09 -7.18
N MET A 80 -24.34 -10.27 -6.36
CA MET A 80 -22.98 -10.46 -5.84
C MET A 80 -23.04 -11.15 -4.47
N GLU A 81 -23.92 -12.15 -4.34
CA GLU A 81 -24.47 -12.56 -3.04
C GLU A 81 -23.56 -13.43 -2.16
N ASP A 82 -22.36 -13.78 -2.60
CA ASP A 82 -21.43 -14.61 -1.80
C ASP A 82 -20.07 -13.92 -1.53
N ARG A 83 -19.99 -12.59 -1.67
CA ARG A 83 -18.76 -11.83 -1.40
C ARG A 83 -18.75 -11.36 0.07
N ILE A 84 -17.75 -11.78 0.83
CA ILE A 84 -17.49 -11.28 2.18
C ILE A 84 -16.46 -10.16 2.09
N VAL A 85 -16.73 -9.01 2.71
CA VAL A 85 -15.83 -7.84 2.70
C VAL A 85 -15.45 -7.46 4.12
N GLN A 86 -14.16 -7.33 4.36
CA GLN A 86 -13.58 -6.76 5.58
C GLN A 86 -12.75 -5.54 5.18
N HIS A 87 -12.81 -4.45 5.93
CA HIS A 87 -12.04 -3.24 5.66
C HIS A 87 -11.70 -2.53 6.97
N ASP A 88 -10.44 -2.17 7.13
CA ASP A 88 -10.02 -1.23 8.16
C ASP A 88 -8.70 -0.53 7.77
N ALA A 89 -8.39 0.53 8.51
CA ALA A 89 -7.06 1.12 8.53
C ALA A 89 -6.30 0.63 9.76
N GLY A 90 -5.00 0.38 9.60
CA GLY A 90 -4.16 -0.07 10.70
C GLY A 90 -2.70 0.24 10.45
N GLU A 91 -1.96 0.40 11.54
CA GLU A 91 -0.53 0.63 11.50
C GLU A 91 0.18 -0.57 10.86
N SER A 92 0.98 -0.30 9.83
CA SER A 92 1.89 -1.26 9.22
C SER A 92 3.31 -0.99 9.68
N ASP A 93 3.96 -2.02 10.23
CA ASP A 93 5.41 -2.02 10.52
C ASP A 93 6.21 -2.41 9.27
N GLY A 94 5.96 -1.71 8.16
CA GLY A 94 6.64 -1.89 6.88
C GLY A 94 6.19 -3.12 6.09
N HIS A 95 5.31 -3.95 6.64
CA HIS A 95 4.73 -5.09 5.97
C HIS A 95 3.46 -5.62 6.65
N PHE A 96 2.77 -6.50 5.95
CA PHE A 96 1.75 -7.38 6.49
C PHE A 96 1.84 -8.76 5.82
N THR A 97 1.23 -9.76 6.43
CA THR A 97 1.23 -11.13 5.90
C THR A 97 -0.14 -11.79 5.88
N ILE A 98 -0.32 -12.74 4.96
CA ILE A 98 -1.49 -13.63 4.91
C ILE A 98 -1.01 -15.05 5.18
N MET A 99 -1.52 -15.65 6.26
CA MET A 99 -1.16 -17.00 6.69
C MET A 99 -2.18 -17.58 7.68
N ASP A 100 -2.12 -18.90 7.87
CA ASP A 100 -2.78 -19.60 8.98
C ASP A 100 -2.32 -19.04 10.34
N GLU A 101 -3.04 -19.37 11.42
CA GLU A 101 -2.57 -19.10 12.78
C GLU A 101 -1.18 -19.72 13.03
N PRO A 102 -0.15 -18.90 13.34
CA PRO A 102 1.20 -19.40 13.51
C PRO A 102 1.31 -20.14 14.85
N THR A 103 1.69 -21.42 14.79
CA THR A 103 2.02 -22.21 16.00
C THR A 103 3.41 -21.90 16.57
N ALA A 104 4.24 -21.21 15.77
CA ALA A 104 5.58 -20.75 16.11
C ALA A 104 5.89 -19.50 15.26
N LEU A 105 6.97 -18.79 15.58
CA LEU A 105 7.42 -17.64 14.77
C LEU A 105 7.50 -18.05 13.28
N PRO A 106 6.74 -17.38 12.39
CA PRO A 106 6.72 -17.74 10.99
C PRO A 106 8.12 -17.55 10.41
N ARG A 107 8.54 -18.50 9.56
CA ARG A 107 9.70 -18.29 8.70
C ARG A 107 9.22 -17.49 7.51
N PHE A 108 9.50 -16.20 7.50
CA PHE A 108 9.13 -15.36 6.38
C PHE A 108 9.84 -15.83 5.10
N PRO A 109 9.15 -15.76 3.94
CA PRO A 109 9.78 -16.03 2.66
C PRO A 109 10.98 -15.09 2.46
N LEU A 110 11.97 -15.55 1.71
CA LEU A 110 13.09 -14.70 1.32
C LEU A 110 12.54 -13.52 0.52
N LEU A 111 12.75 -12.31 1.03
CA LEU A 111 12.31 -11.10 0.36
C LEU A 111 13.19 -10.87 -0.88
N PRO A 112 12.61 -10.54 -2.03
CA PRO A 112 13.36 -9.95 -3.13
C PRO A 112 14.11 -8.72 -2.63
N ASP A 113 15.30 -8.46 -3.17
CA ASP A 113 16.18 -7.34 -2.74
C ASP A 113 15.47 -5.97 -2.76
N ASP A 114 14.37 -5.83 -3.50
CA ASP A 114 13.64 -4.60 -3.73
C ASP A 114 12.21 -4.55 -3.17
N CYS A 115 11.71 -5.63 -2.55
CA CYS A 115 10.33 -5.70 -2.03
C CYS A 115 9.24 -5.31 -3.07
N ILE A 116 9.53 -5.43 -4.38
CA ILE A 116 8.63 -4.94 -5.43
C ILE A 116 7.39 -5.81 -5.54
N ALA A 117 7.52 -7.13 -5.44
CA ALA A 117 6.39 -8.06 -5.51
C ALA A 117 6.15 -8.71 -4.14
N PRO A 118 4.90 -9.14 -3.85
CA PRO A 118 4.63 -10.02 -2.72
C PRO A 118 5.54 -11.26 -2.77
N ALA A 119 6.21 -11.57 -1.67
CA ALA A 119 7.00 -12.78 -1.53
C ALA A 119 6.10 -13.91 -1.01
N THR A 120 6.26 -15.12 -1.54
CA THR A 120 5.49 -16.29 -1.09
C THR A 120 6.36 -17.54 -1.07
N ASP A 121 6.14 -18.39 -0.06
CA ASP A 121 6.65 -19.77 -0.02
C ASP A 121 5.51 -20.81 -0.22
N GLY A 122 4.32 -20.33 -0.61
CA GLY A 122 3.10 -21.12 -0.74
C GLY A 122 2.31 -21.29 0.56
N LYS A 123 2.84 -20.88 1.72
CA LYS A 123 2.13 -20.93 3.03
C LYS A 123 1.92 -19.55 3.62
N ILE A 124 2.86 -18.64 3.36
CA ILE A 124 2.81 -17.25 3.79
C ILE A 124 2.91 -16.39 2.55
N ILE A 125 2.01 -15.42 2.41
CA ILE A 125 2.22 -14.28 1.52
C ILE A 125 2.72 -13.12 2.37
N PHE A 126 3.86 -12.55 1.97
CA PHE A 126 4.46 -11.39 2.59
C PHE A 126 4.35 -10.20 1.64
N VAL A 127 3.77 -9.10 2.11
CA VAL A 127 3.60 -7.87 1.33
C VAL A 127 4.32 -6.73 2.04
N CYS A 128 5.32 -6.16 1.38
CA CYS A 128 6.01 -4.98 1.89
C CYS A 128 5.14 -3.74 1.66
N ALA A 129 4.97 -2.93 2.71
CA ALA A 129 4.46 -1.57 2.61
C ALA A 129 5.53 -0.63 2.03
N GLY A 130 5.12 0.54 1.56
CA GLY A 130 6.04 1.54 1.00
C GLY A 130 6.75 2.29 2.13
N ALA A 131 5.97 2.76 3.10
CA ALA A 131 6.46 3.34 4.34
C ALA A 131 6.86 2.25 5.34
N GLN A 132 7.87 2.55 6.16
CA GLN A 132 8.28 1.65 7.25
C GLN A 132 7.29 1.67 8.42
N TYR A 133 6.57 2.78 8.61
CA TYR A 133 5.63 2.99 9.69
C TYR A 133 4.41 3.73 9.15
N GLY A 134 3.31 3.67 9.89
CA GLY A 134 2.11 4.46 9.62
C GLY A 134 0.92 3.62 9.18
N ASP A 135 -0.22 4.29 9.14
CA ASP A 135 -1.48 3.64 8.82
C ASP A 135 -1.57 3.36 7.32
N ILE A 136 -1.97 2.13 7.00
CA ILE A 136 -2.38 1.71 5.66
C ILE A 136 -3.87 1.34 5.70
N SER A 137 -4.59 1.54 4.60
CA SER A 137 -5.98 1.08 4.48
C SER A 137 -6.02 -0.24 3.72
N VAL A 138 -6.64 -1.27 4.29
CA VAL A 138 -6.74 -2.59 3.67
C VAL A 138 -8.21 -2.98 3.52
N THR A 139 -8.59 -3.36 2.30
CA THR A 139 -9.84 -4.07 2.02
C THR A 139 -9.51 -5.52 1.67
N VAL A 140 -10.20 -6.48 2.28
CA VAL A 140 -10.16 -7.88 1.89
C VAL A 140 -11.53 -8.32 1.40
N GLU A 141 -11.55 -8.96 0.24
CA GLU A 141 -12.73 -9.56 -0.38
C GLU A 141 -12.53 -11.07 -0.51
N THR A 142 -13.31 -11.84 0.24
CA THR A 142 -13.40 -13.28 0.03
C THR A 142 -14.48 -13.57 -1.01
N LEU A 143 -14.08 -14.22 -2.10
CA LEU A 143 -14.89 -14.46 -3.28
C LEU A 143 -15.11 -15.97 -3.49
N PRO A 144 -16.29 -16.39 -3.97
CA PRO A 144 -16.55 -17.80 -4.27
C PRO A 144 -15.83 -18.30 -5.53
N ALA A 145 -15.33 -17.39 -6.37
CA ALA A 145 -14.74 -17.65 -7.67
C ALA A 145 -13.83 -16.47 -8.09
N PRO A 146 -13.00 -16.63 -9.13
CA PRO A 146 -12.21 -15.51 -9.66
C PRO A 146 -13.10 -14.31 -10.02
N PRO A 147 -12.66 -13.06 -9.75
CA PRO A 147 -13.41 -11.87 -10.12
C PRO A 147 -13.64 -11.83 -11.63
N ALA A 148 -14.88 -11.58 -12.04
CA ALA A 148 -15.29 -11.66 -13.45
C ALA A 148 -14.60 -10.62 -14.35
N GLN A 149 -14.21 -9.49 -13.76
CA GLN A 149 -13.48 -8.41 -14.43
C GLN A 149 -12.33 -7.98 -13.53
N PRO A 150 -11.16 -7.64 -14.09
CA PRO A 150 -10.08 -7.07 -13.31
C PRO A 150 -10.48 -5.69 -12.80
N GLU A 151 -10.11 -5.39 -11.56
CA GLU A 151 -10.22 -4.03 -11.04
C GLU A 151 -9.28 -3.10 -11.82
N THR A 152 -9.70 -1.85 -12.00
CA THR A 152 -8.94 -0.84 -12.74
C THR A 152 -8.59 0.34 -11.85
N GLY A 153 -7.59 1.14 -12.23
CA GLY A 153 -7.17 2.31 -11.45
C GLY A 153 -6.18 2.01 -10.31
N TRP A 154 -5.64 0.80 -10.25
CA TRP A 154 -4.58 0.41 -9.33
C TRP A 154 -3.21 0.58 -9.97
N GLN A 155 -2.24 1.09 -9.21
CA GLN A 155 -0.86 1.27 -9.65
C GLN A 155 -0.12 -0.05 -9.82
N GLU A 156 -0.35 -0.98 -8.89
CA GLU A 156 0.28 -2.29 -8.91
C GLU A 156 -0.79 -3.38 -8.68
N VAL A 157 -0.67 -4.49 -9.41
CA VAL A 157 -1.54 -5.66 -9.26
C VAL A 157 -0.69 -6.92 -9.33
N PHE A 158 -0.82 -7.80 -8.34
CA PHE A 158 -0.09 -9.05 -8.25
C PHE A 158 -1.05 -10.22 -8.04
N ASP A 159 -0.82 -11.30 -8.79
CA ASP A 159 -1.49 -12.59 -8.58
C ASP A 159 -0.51 -13.57 -7.92
N THR A 160 -0.94 -14.21 -6.85
CA THR A 160 -0.17 -15.21 -6.11
C THR A 160 -1.10 -16.26 -5.50
N HIS A 161 -0.56 -17.23 -4.77
CA HIS A 161 -1.34 -18.22 -4.07
C HIS A 161 -0.80 -18.49 -2.67
N VAL A 162 -1.69 -19.03 -1.83
CA VAL A 162 -1.39 -19.49 -0.49
C VAL A 162 -2.16 -20.77 -0.20
N THR A 163 -1.53 -21.70 0.50
CA THR A 163 -2.14 -22.95 0.94
C THR A 163 -2.41 -22.87 2.43
N SER A 164 -3.70 -22.91 2.78
CA SER A 164 -4.16 -23.03 4.15
C SER A 164 -4.28 -24.50 4.52
N THR A 165 -3.69 -24.87 5.65
CA THR A 165 -3.78 -26.20 6.24
C THR A 165 -4.92 -26.33 7.23
N THR A 166 -5.28 -25.23 7.89
CA THR A 166 -6.35 -25.16 8.90
C THR A 166 -7.71 -24.82 8.28
N GLY A 167 -7.67 -24.04 7.21
CA GLY A 167 -8.83 -23.41 6.60
C GLY A 167 -9.06 -21.98 7.03
N ASP A 168 -8.36 -21.49 8.06
CA ASP A 168 -8.53 -20.17 8.61
C ASP A 168 -7.30 -19.30 8.28
N LEU A 169 -7.26 -18.73 7.07
CA LEU A 169 -6.28 -17.69 6.73
C LEU A 169 -6.66 -16.37 7.37
N TYR A 170 -5.67 -15.57 7.69
CA TYR A 170 -5.90 -14.26 8.25
C TYR A 170 -4.86 -13.25 7.81
N LEU A 171 -5.18 -11.98 8.00
CA LEU A 171 -4.28 -10.86 7.81
C LEU A 171 -3.55 -10.54 9.12
N TRP A 172 -2.23 -10.44 9.03
CA TRP A 172 -1.34 -10.17 10.15
C TRP A 172 -0.51 -8.92 9.89
N THR A 173 -0.32 -8.09 10.92
CA THR A 173 0.63 -6.98 10.89
C THR A 173 2.08 -7.49 10.96
N GLY A 174 3.04 -6.60 10.71
CA GLY A 174 4.46 -6.93 10.81
C GLY A 174 4.94 -7.33 12.21
N MET A 175 4.12 -7.07 13.24
CA MET A 175 4.40 -7.42 14.64
C MET A 175 3.74 -8.75 15.05
N ALA A 176 3.31 -9.57 14.09
CA ALA A 176 2.64 -10.85 14.32
C ALA A 176 1.39 -10.73 15.20
N THR A 177 0.64 -9.63 15.05
CA THR A 177 -0.71 -9.47 15.60
C THR A 177 -1.74 -9.44 14.47
N ARG A 178 -3.01 -9.73 14.77
CA ARG A 178 -4.10 -9.57 13.78
C ARG A 178 -4.13 -8.14 13.27
N PHE A 179 -4.42 -8.00 11.98
CA PHE A 179 -4.67 -6.68 11.41
C PHE A 179 -5.93 -6.09 12.07
N PRO A 180 -5.88 -4.86 12.62
CA PRO A 180 -7.03 -4.23 13.25
C PRO A 180 -8.27 -4.25 12.35
N GLY A 181 -9.44 -4.55 12.93
CA GLY A 181 -10.73 -4.61 12.22
C GLY A 181 -10.92 -5.73 11.19
N ILE A 182 -9.86 -6.47 10.83
CA ILE A 182 -9.91 -7.62 9.91
C ILE A 182 -9.60 -8.87 10.74
N ASN A 183 -10.57 -9.25 11.57
CA ASN A 183 -10.39 -10.29 12.59
C ASN A 183 -10.98 -11.63 12.20
N GLU A 184 -11.90 -11.65 11.23
CA GLU A 184 -12.54 -12.91 10.80
C GLU A 184 -11.63 -13.65 9.82
N PRO A 185 -11.63 -15.00 9.84
CA PRO A 185 -10.95 -15.81 8.83
C PRO A 185 -11.30 -15.35 7.41
N LEU A 186 -10.27 -15.20 6.57
CA LEU A 186 -10.41 -14.88 5.16
C LEU A 186 -10.90 -16.08 4.34
N THR A 187 -10.81 -17.28 4.91
CA THR A 187 -11.19 -18.56 4.31
C THR A 187 -11.84 -19.44 5.38
N ASP A 188 -12.54 -20.50 4.96
CA ASP A 188 -13.35 -21.35 5.85
C ASP A 188 -13.01 -22.85 5.78
N LYS A 189 -12.02 -23.24 4.98
CA LYS A 189 -11.65 -24.65 4.77
C LYS A 189 -10.22 -24.82 4.27
N PRO A 190 -9.54 -25.94 4.59
CA PRO A 190 -8.20 -26.19 4.06
C PRO A 190 -8.18 -26.22 2.52
N GLY A 191 -7.08 -25.74 1.93
CA GLY A 191 -6.90 -25.75 0.49
C GLY A 191 -5.95 -24.68 -0.02
N THR A 192 -5.74 -24.69 -1.33
CA THR A 192 -4.98 -23.64 -2.03
C THR A 192 -5.93 -22.54 -2.51
N TYR A 193 -5.57 -21.32 -2.21
CA TYR A 193 -6.31 -20.11 -2.54
C TYR A 193 -5.48 -19.26 -3.49
N GLN A 194 -6.15 -18.72 -4.50
CA GLN A 194 -5.61 -17.66 -5.33
C GLN A 194 -5.85 -16.33 -4.62
N VAL A 195 -4.84 -15.47 -4.66
CA VAL A 195 -4.86 -14.16 -4.01
C VAL A 195 -4.41 -13.12 -5.03
N ARG A 196 -5.25 -12.13 -5.26
CA ARG A 196 -4.93 -10.94 -6.04
C ARG A 196 -4.77 -9.75 -5.11
N ILE A 197 -3.64 -9.07 -5.20
CA ILE A 197 -3.29 -7.92 -4.36
C ILE A 197 -3.17 -6.71 -5.27
N HIS A 198 -4.02 -5.72 -5.03
CA HIS A 198 -3.94 -4.42 -5.68
C HIS A 198 -3.40 -3.39 -4.70
N ILE A 199 -2.54 -2.50 -5.19
CA ILE A 199 -1.81 -1.54 -4.36
C ILE A 199 -1.85 -0.16 -5.03
N ASN A 200 -2.10 0.86 -4.22
CA ASN A 200 -2.02 2.27 -4.56
C ASN A 200 -1.24 3.03 -3.48
N GLY A 201 -0.51 4.08 -3.87
CA GLY A 201 0.23 4.97 -2.97
C GLY A 201 1.58 4.42 -2.51
N ARG A 202 1.86 3.13 -2.73
CA ARG A 202 3.06 2.48 -2.19
C ARG A 202 4.35 3.02 -2.81
N LEU A 203 4.34 3.32 -4.10
CA LEU A 203 5.53 3.76 -4.83
C LEU A 203 6.00 5.15 -4.35
N GLU A 204 5.06 6.03 -4.04
CA GLU A 204 5.30 7.39 -3.57
C GLU A 204 5.86 7.42 -2.14
N ASN A 205 5.51 6.42 -1.33
CA ASN A 205 5.89 6.32 0.08
C ASN A 205 7.15 5.46 0.32
N ARG A 206 7.78 4.92 -0.73
CA ARG A 206 8.97 4.06 -0.59
C ARG A 206 10.11 4.75 0.15
N GLY A 207 10.53 4.15 1.26
CA GLY A 207 11.66 4.64 2.05
C GLY A 207 11.37 5.92 2.83
N TRP A 208 10.09 6.30 2.94
CA TRP A 208 9.65 7.36 3.83
C TRP A 208 9.42 6.85 5.26
N PHE A 209 9.75 7.71 6.22
CA PHE A 209 9.57 7.49 7.66
C PHE A 209 8.40 8.31 8.24
N THR A 210 7.40 8.59 7.41
CA THR A 210 6.17 9.27 7.87
C THR A 210 5.21 8.25 8.45
N ASN A 211 4.46 8.66 9.47
CA ASN A 211 3.42 7.85 10.13
C ASN A 211 2.04 8.01 9.46
N VAL A 212 1.93 8.81 8.41
CA VAL A 212 0.72 8.97 7.60
C VAL A 212 1.05 8.56 6.17
N THR A 213 0.28 7.62 5.65
CA THR A 213 0.44 7.14 4.28
C THR A 213 -0.93 7.14 3.62
N ASP A 214 -0.98 7.51 2.34
CA ASP A 214 -2.17 7.29 1.50
C ASP A 214 -2.11 5.90 0.83
N GLU A 215 -1.41 4.94 1.44
CA GLU A 215 -1.28 3.58 0.91
C GLU A 215 -2.59 2.81 1.12
N THR A 216 -3.09 2.25 0.02
CA THR A 216 -4.33 1.49 0.02
C THR A 216 -4.13 0.14 -0.67
N TYR A 217 -4.76 -0.87 -0.08
CA TYR A 217 -4.66 -2.25 -0.52
C TYR A 217 -6.04 -2.86 -0.74
N LEU A 218 -6.21 -3.55 -1.86
CA LEU A 218 -7.34 -4.44 -2.09
C LEU A 218 -6.84 -5.86 -2.30
N ILE A 219 -7.23 -6.76 -1.41
CA ILE A 219 -6.88 -8.17 -1.42
C ILE A 219 -8.13 -8.96 -1.79
N GLN A 220 -8.12 -9.63 -2.94
CA GLN A 220 -9.19 -10.53 -3.36
C GLN A 220 -8.71 -11.97 -3.23
N ILE A 221 -9.46 -12.81 -2.54
CA ILE A 221 -9.10 -14.22 -2.29
C ILE A 221 -10.22 -15.17 -2.70
N TRP A 222 -9.88 -16.24 -3.42
CA TRP A 222 -10.83 -17.29 -3.79
C TRP A 222 -10.15 -18.64 -3.86
N GLN A 223 -10.93 -19.71 -3.67
CA GLN A 223 -10.38 -21.06 -3.72
C GLN A 223 -9.95 -21.43 -5.15
N GLN A 224 -8.78 -22.05 -5.28
CA GLN A 224 -8.36 -22.67 -6.53
C GLN A 224 -9.08 -24.02 -6.71
N LYS A 225 -9.70 -24.21 -7.88
CA LYS A 225 -10.34 -25.49 -8.24
C LYS A 225 -9.32 -26.57 -8.58
#